data_AF-A0A7S1TMK1-F1
#
_entry.id   AF-A0A7S1TMK1-F1
#
_cell.length_a   1.000
_cell.length_b   1.000
_cell.length_c   1.000
_cell.angle_alpha   90.00
_cell.angle_beta   90.00
_cell.angle_gamma   90.00
#
_symmetry.space_group_name_H-M   'P 1'
#
loop_
_entity.id
_entity.type
_entity.pdbx_description
1 polymer ?
#
loop_
_entity_poly.entity_id
_entity_poly.type
_entity_poly.pdbx_seq_one_letter_code
_entity_poly.pdbx_strand_id
1 'polypeptide(L)'
;QRKFFLTEQLKTIKKELGMERDEKDTLLGKYRERLEAKTLPDAALKVVEEEMAKLSTLEPSSSEFSVTRNYLDWLTALPWNAHTEDALDVHRAESILARDHYGMDDVKTRILEFIAVSNMRNNVVQGKTLLLS
;
A
#
# COMPACT_ATOMS: atom_id res chain seq x y z
N GLN A 1 -4.20 -23.94 -25.98
CA GLN A 1 -5.63 -24.02 -26.38
C GLN A 1 -6.45 -24.99 -25.51
N ARG A 2 -6.07 -26.28 -25.31
CA ARG A 2 -6.82 -27.23 -24.47
C ARG A 2 -7.12 -26.80 -23.02
N LYS A 3 -6.14 -26.21 -22.31
CA LYS A 3 -6.33 -25.73 -20.92
C LYS A 3 -7.46 -24.69 -20.81
N PHE A 4 -7.52 -23.75 -21.75
CA PHE A 4 -8.53 -22.68 -21.74
C PHE A 4 -9.95 -23.26 -21.88
N PHE A 5 -10.12 -24.24 -22.78
CA PHE A 5 -11.39 -24.92 -22.99
C PHE A 5 -11.84 -25.74 -21.77
N LEU A 6 -10.92 -26.46 -21.12
CA LEU A 6 -11.20 -27.19 -19.87
C LEU A 6 -11.58 -26.25 -18.72
N THR A 7 -11.00 -25.04 -18.67
CA THR A 7 -11.31 -24.04 -17.64
C THR A 7 -12.69 -23.42 -17.88
N GLU A 8 -13.05 -23.16 -19.13
CA GLU A 8 -14.40 -22.72 -19.56
C GLU A 8 -15.48 -23.76 -19.26
N GLN A 9 -15.21 -25.04 -19.53
CA GLN A 9 -16.14 -26.13 -19.22
C GLN A 9 -16.33 -26.31 -17.70
N LEU A 10 -15.25 -26.24 -16.91
CA LEU A 10 -15.35 -26.24 -15.45
C LEU A 10 -16.15 -25.04 -14.93
N LYS A 11 -15.97 -23.85 -15.52
CA LYS A 11 -16.76 -22.66 -15.20
C LYS A 11 -18.25 -22.85 -15.49
N THR A 12 -18.55 -23.48 -16.61
CA THR A 12 -19.93 -23.74 -17.06
C THR A 12 -20.62 -24.77 -16.15
N ILE A 13 -19.93 -25.86 -15.82
CA ILE A 13 -20.43 -26.90 -14.90
C ILE A 13 -20.66 -26.33 -13.49
N LYS A 14 -19.73 -25.51 -12.97
CA LYS A 14 -19.90 -24.82 -11.67
C LYS A 14 -21.14 -23.90 -11.66
N LYS A 15 -21.40 -23.23 -12.78
CA LYS A 15 -22.57 -22.34 -12.95
C LYS A 15 -23.89 -23.11 -13.02
N GLU A 16 -23.92 -24.27 -13.69
CA GLU A 16 -25.10 -25.15 -13.74
C GLU A 16 -25.41 -25.82 -12.40
N LEU A 17 -24.38 -26.08 -11.58
CA LEU A 17 -24.51 -26.63 -10.22
C LEU A 17 -25.05 -25.62 -9.19
N GLY A 18 -25.36 -24.38 -9.58
CA GLY A 18 -25.84 -23.34 -8.66
C GLY A 18 -24.79 -22.87 -7.66
N MET A 19 -23.52 -23.20 -7.89
CA MET A 19 -22.40 -22.61 -7.17
C MET A 19 -22.23 -21.20 -7.73
N GLU A 20 -23.02 -20.26 -7.20
CA GLU A 20 -22.82 -18.83 -7.39
C GLU A 20 -21.32 -18.55 -7.33
N ARG A 21 -20.83 -17.78 -8.30
CA ARG A 21 -19.46 -17.30 -8.43
C ARG A 21 -18.77 -17.28 -7.06
N ASP A 22 -17.90 -18.27 -6.78
CA ASP A 22 -17.28 -18.47 -5.47
C ASP A 22 -16.90 -17.09 -4.90
N GLU A 23 -17.48 -16.67 -3.77
CA GLU A 23 -17.20 -15.35 -3.17
C GLU A 23 -15.67 -15.13 -3.04
N LYS A 24 -14.95 -16.23 -2.83
CA LYS A 24 -13.49 -16.34 -2.84
C LYS A 24 -12.86 -15.88 -4.15
N ASP A 25 -13.34 -16.34 -5.30
CA ASP A 25 -12.81 -15.97 -6.61
C ASP A 25 -13.04 -14.47 -6.88
N THR A 26 -14.15 -13.93 -6.40
CA THR A 26 -14.45 -12.50 -6.50
C THR A 26 -13.51 -11.67 -5.61
N LEU A 27 -13.25 -12.12 -4.38
CA LEU A 27 -12.30 -11.49 -3.46
C LEU A 27 -10.87 -11.52 -4.00
N LEU A 28 -10.41 -12.67 -4.50
CA LEU A 28 -9.09 -12.82 -5.10
C LEU A 28 -8.91 -11.92 -6.33
N GLY A 29 -9.94 -11.83 -7.17
CA GLY A 29 -9.94 -10.91 -8.32
C GLY A 29 -9.76 -9.45 -7.88
N LYS A 30 -10.48 -9.02 -6.85
CA LYS A 30 -10.39 -7.65 -6.31
C LYS A 30 -9.00 -7.34 -5.75
N TYR A 31 -8.36 -8.29 -5.07
CA TYR A 31 -7.01 -8.08 -4.56
C TYR A 31 -5.98 -8.00 -5.69
N ARG A 32 -6.09 -8.85 -6.73
CA ARG A 32 -5.23 -8.75 -7.91
C ARG A 32 -5.35 -7.40 -8.61
N GLU A 33 -6.56 -6.93 -8.86
CA GLU A 33 -6.80 -5.62 -9.49
C GLU A 33 -6.16 -4.47 -8.69
N ARG A 34 -6.25 -4.51 -7.36
CA ARG A 34 -5.59 -3.51 -6.49
C ARG A 34 -4.07 -3.56 -6.56
N LEU A 35 -3.50 -4.74 -6.78
CA LEU A 35 -2.05 -4.96 -6.87
C LEU A 35 -1.51 -4.60 -8.25
N GLU A 36 -2.28 -4.76 -9.33
CA GLU A 36 -1.88 -4.38 -10.69
C GLU A 36 -1.51 -2.89 -10.79
N ALA A 37 -2.17 -2.04 -10.00
CA ALA A 37 -1.87 -0.61 -9.94
C ALA A 37 -0.64 -0.26 -9.07
N LYS A 38 -0.01 -1.23 -8.40
CA LYS A 38 1.04 -1.01 -7.41
C LYS A 38 2.30 -1.79 -7.78
N THR A 39 3.46 -1.16 -7.63
CA THR A 39 4.75 -1.85 -7.75
C THR A 39 5.19 -2.34 -6.38
N LEU A 40 5.02 -3.63 -6.12
CA LEU A 40 5.45 -4.25 -4.87
C LEU A 40 6.91 -4.72 -4.96
N PRO A 41 7.69 -4.62 -3.87
CA PRO A 41 8.96 -5.32 -3.76
C PRO A 41 8.78 -6.84 -3.83
N ASP A 42 9.76 -7.56 -4.36
CA ASP A 42 9.71 -9.02 -4.54
C ASP A 42 9.32 -9.79 -3.26
N ALA A 43 9.84 -9.36 -2.11
CA ALA A 43 9.53 -9.97 -0.82
C ALA A 43 8.03 -9.82 -0.45
N ALA A 44 7.45 -8.65 -0.70
CA ALA A 44 6.04 -8.40 -0.43
C ALA A 44 5.15 -9.14 -1.44
N LEU A 45 5.54 -9.16 -2.72
CA LEU A 45 4.82 -9.91 -3.76
C LEU A 45 4.73 -11.40 -3.42
N LYS A 46 5.84 -12.00 -2.99
CA LYS A 46 5.88 -13.42 -2.60
C LYS A 46 4.91 -13.73 -1.45
N VAL A 47 4.90 -12.90 -0.40
CA VAL A 47 3.98 -13.07 0.74
C VAL A 47 2.52 -12.93 0.29
N VAL A 48 2.23 -11.94 -0.56
CA VAL A 48 0.87 -11.70 -1.07
C VAL A 48 0.38 -12.89 -1.91
N GLU A 49 1.22 -13.45 -2.79
CA GLU A 49 0.89 -14.65 -3.57
C GLU A 49 0.66 -15.89 -2.68
N GLU A 50 1.51 -16.10 -1.66
CA GLU A 50 1.35 -17.18 -0.69
C GLU A 50 0.03 -17.08 0.08
N GLU A 51 -0.34 -15.87 0.54
CA GLU A 51 -1.59 -15.64 1.26
C GLU A 51 -2.82 -15.73 0.34
N MET A 52 -2.73 -15.28 -0.92
CA MET A 52 -3.80 -15.48 -1.92
C MET A 52 -4.03 -16.97 -2.21
N ALA A 53 -2.95 -17.76 -2.31
CA ALA A 53 -3.05 -19.20 -2.48
C ALA A 53 -3.73 -19.87 -1.27
N LYS A 54 -3.37 -19.49 -0.05
CA LYS A 54 -4.05 -19.97 1.18
C LYS A 54 -5.52 -19.57 1.21
N LEU A 55 -5.86 -18.33 0.86
CA LEU A 55 -7.26 -17.87 0.84
C LEU A 55 -8.12 -18.70 -0.13
N SER A 56 -7.54 -19.18 -1.24
CA SER A 56 -8.26 -20.02 -2.20
C SER A 56 -8.63 -21.41 -1.65
N THR A 57 -7.80 -21.97 -0.75
CA THR A 57 -7.99 -23.31 -0.20
C THR A 57 -8.79 -23.31 1.10
N LEU A 58 -8.73 -22.24 1.88
CA LEU A 58 -9.43 -22.10 3.16
C LEU A 58 -10.96 -22.05 2.99
N GLU A 59 -11.68 -22.69 3.90
CA GLU A 59 -13.15 -22.67 3.91
C GLU A 59 -13.69 -21.33 4.48
N PRO A 60 -14.74 -20.71 3.89
CA PRO A 60 -15.19 -19.37 4.30
C PRO A 60 -15.65 -19.27 5.75
N SER A 61 -16.09 -20.37 6.35
CA SER A 61 -16.55 -20.47 7.73
C SER A 61 -15.39 -20.54 8.75
N SER A 62 -14.15 -20.75 8.30
CA SER A 62 -12.99 -20.83 9.16
C SER A 62 -12.59 -19.47 9.72
N SER A 63 -12.17 -19.43 10.99
CA SER A 63 -11.57 -18.24 11.60
C SER A 63 -10.29 -17.80 10.86
N GLU A 64 -9.55 -18.75 10.30
CA GLU A 64 -8.33 -18.49 9.52
C GLU A 64 -8.64 -17.73 8.22
N PHE A 65 -9.79 -17.98 7.59
CA PHE A 65 -10.21 -17.27 6.39
C PHE A 65 -10.37 -15.77 6.65
N SER A 66 -11.00 -15.40 7.78
CA SER A 66 -11.17 -14.01 8.18
C SER A 66 -9.81 -13.34 8.46
N VAL A 67 -8.88 -14.04 9.11
CA VAL A 67 -7.54 -13.52 9.41
C VAL A 67 -6.73 -13.28 8.13
N THR A 68 -6.65 -14.27 7.23
CA THR A 68 -5.93 -14.13 5.96
C THR A 68 -6.55 -13.05 5.07
N ARG A 69 -7.89 -12.98 5.02
CA ARG A 69 -8.60 -11.91 4.29
C ARG A 69 -8.22 -10.53 4.82
N ASN A 70 -8.25 -10.34 6.13
CA ASN A 70 -7.90 -9.06 6.75
C ASN A 70 -6.44 -8.71 6.46
N TYR A 71 -5.54 -9.68 6.59
CA TYR A 71 -4.12 -9.46 6.32
C TYR A 71 -3.86 -9.04 4.86
N LEU A 72 -4.50 -9.70 3.88
CA LEU A 72 -4.44 -9.30 2.48
C LEU A 72 -5.05 -7.91 2.23
N ASP A 73 -6.14 -7.57 2.93
CA ASP A 73 -6.73 -6.24 2.82
C ASP A 73 -5.76 -5.15 3.31
N TRP A 74 -5.09 -5.38 4.44
CA TRP A 74 -4.02 -4.50 4.94
C TRP A 74 -2.86 -4.39 3.96
N LEU A 75 -2.35 -5.52 3.47
CA LEU A 75 -1.23 -5.53 2.53
C LEU A 75 -1.58 -4.79 1.23
N THR A 76 -2.79 -4.97 0.70
CA THR A 76 -3.21 -4.31 -0.55
C THR A 76 -3.57 -2.84 -0.36
N ALA A 77 -3.92 -2.40 0.85
CA ALA A 77 -4.21 -1.01 1.17
C ALA A 77 -2.96 -0.12 1.24
N LEU A 78 -1.79 -0.68 1.56
CA LEU A 78 -0.56 0.09 1.73
C LEU A 78 -0.10 0.78 0.43
N PRO A 79 0.46 1.99 0.51
CA PRO A 79 1.02 2.72 -0.63
C PRO A 79 2.41 2.17 -0.99
N TRP A 80 2.46 0.98 -1.58
CA TRP A 80 3.71 0.39 -2.06
C TRP A 80 4.34 1.25 -3.14
N ASN A 81 5.61 1.65 -2.92
CA ASN A 81 6.42 2.43 -3.86
C ASN A 81 5.76 3.74 -4.31
N ALA A 82 4.75 4.22 -3.57
CA ALA A 82 4.12 5.51 -3.78
C ALA A 82 4.72 6.48 -2.78
N HIS A 83 5.56 7.37 -3.30
CA HIS A 83 6.21 8.41 -2.52
C HIS A 83 5.65 9.76 -2.94
N THR A 84 5.38 10.62 -1.96
CA THR A 84 5.10 12.02 -2.21
C THR A 84 6.40 12.74 -2.60
N GLU A 85 6.29 13.74 -3.46
CA GLU A 85 7.42 14.61 -3.74
C GLU A 85 7.64 15.55 -2.55
N ASP A 86 8.84 15.52 -1.98
CA ASP A 86 9.19 16.36 -0.84
C ASP A 86 9.42 17.81 -1.30
N ALA A 87 8.69 18.75 -0.70
CA ALA A 87 8.86 20.18 -0.98
C ALA A 87 9.96 20.79 -0.09
N LEU A 88 11.23 20.67 -0.51
CA LEU A 88 12.39 21.11 0.27
C LEU A 88 12.88 22.56 -0.02
N ASP A 89 11.98 23.43 -0.46
CA ASP A 89 12.29 24.84 -0.70
C ASP A 89 12.31 25.64 0.62
N VAL A 90 13.50 26.09 1.00
CA VAL A 90 13.75 26.85 2.24
C VAL A 90 13.03 28.20 2.22
N HIS A 91 13.02 28.92 1.09
CA HIS A 91 12.36 30.23 0.99
C HIS A 91 10.84 30.10 1.07
N ARG A 92 10.29 29.08 0.40
CA ARG A 92 8.87 28.76 0.53
C ARG A 92 8.53 28.40 1.97
N ALA A 93 9.34 27.57 2.64
CA ALA A 93 9.12 27.18 4.03
C ALA A 93 9.17 28.39 4.97
N GLU A 94 10.12 29.31 4.79
CA GLU A 94 10.23 30.54 5.58
C GLU A 94 8.97 31.41 5.47
N SER A 95 8.47 31.60 4.25
CA SER A 95 7.25 32.39 4.01
C SER A 95 6.00 31.79 4.68
N ILE A 96 5.87 30.45 4.65
CA ILE A 96 4.76 29.72 5.27
C ILE A 96 4.87 29.79 6.80
N LEU A 97 6.06 29.56 7.35
CA LEU A 97 6.31 29.63 8.79
C LEU A 97 6.05 31.04 9.35
N ALA A 98 6.45 32.08 8.62
CA ALA A 98 6.20 33.47 9.00
C ALA A 98 4.70 33.84 8.94
N ARG A 99 3.97 33.30 7.96
CA ARG A 99 2.52 33.54 7.80
C ARG A 99 1.69 32.83 8.86
N ASP A 100 1.97 31.54 9.09
CA ASP A 100 1.11 30.68 9.90
C ASP A 100 1.44 30.73 11.40
N HIS A 101 2.61 31.25 11.78
CA HIS A 101 3.07 31.33 13.17
C HIS A 101 3.70 32.69 13.48
N TYR A 102 3.29 33.33 14.58
CA TYR A 102 3.90 34.57 15.08
C TYR A 102 5.01 34.27 16.11
N GLY A 103 6.17 34.92 15.98
CA GLY A 103 7.34 34.69 16.85
C GLY A 103 8.00 33.32 16.64
N MET A 104 8.54 32.73 17.72
CA MET A 104 9.24 31.43 17.74
C MET A 104 10.45 31.38 16.78
N ASP A 105 11.24 32.45 16.76
CA ASP A 105 12.34 32.60 15.81
C ASP A 105 13.38 31.48 15.94
N ASP A 106 13.65 31.02 17.17
CA ASP A 106 14.57 29.90 17.43
C ASP A 106 14.06 28.58 16.82
N VAL A 107 12.77 28.30 16.97
CA VAL A 107 12.14 27.08 16.42
C VAL A 107 12.07 27.13 14.90
N LYS A 108 11.69 28.29 14.34
CA LYS A 108 11.63 28.49 12.89
C LYS A 108 13.00 28.33 12.26
N THR A 109 14.03 28.94 12.86
CA THR A 109 15.42 28.80 12.40
C THR A 109 15.83 27.33 12.38
N ARG A 110 15.49 26.57 13.43
CA ARG A 110 15.80 25.14 13.50
C ARG A 110 15.10 24.29 12.43
N ILE A 111 13.84 24.60 12.12
CA ILE A 111 13.09 23.93 11.04
C ILE A 111 13.72 24.27 9.68
N LEU A 112 14.10 25.52 9.45
CA LEU A 112 14.74 25.96 8.21
C LEU A 112 16.11 25.30 8.02
N GLU A 113 16.93 25.20 9.08
CA GLU A 113 18.19 24.44 9.07
C GLU A 113 17.98 22.98 8.67
N PHE A 114 16.93 22.35 9.21
CA PHE A 114 16.61 20.96 8.91
C PHE A 114 16.21 20.76 7.44
N ILE A 115 15.41 21.68 6.88
CA ILE A 115 15.03 21.66 5.46
C ILE A 115 16.26 21.91 4.58
N ALA A 116 17.10 22.88 4.93
CA ALA A 116 18.32 23.20 4.18
C ALA A 116 19.29 22.01 4.12
N VAL A 117 19.54 21.33 5.25
CA VAL A 117 20.38 20.13 5.30
C VAL A 117 19.77 18.98 4.49
N SER A 118 18.45 18.83 4.53
CA SER A 118 17.74 17.79 3.76
C SER A 118 17.81 18.05 2.25
N ASN A 119 17.69 19.32 1.83
CA ASN A 119 17.82 19.73 0.44
C ASN A 119 19.24 19.45 -0.10
N MET A 120 20.28 19.80 0.66
CA MET A 120 21.67 19.50 0.29
C MET A 120 21.97 18.00 0.14
N ARG A 121 21.19 17.12 0.78
CA ARG A 121 21.37 15.67 0.76
C ARG A 121 20.49 14.96 -0.28
N ASN A 122 19.95 15.68 -1.25
CA ASN A 122 19.25 15.13 -2.42
C ASN A 122 18.08 14.21 -2.04
N ASN A 123 17.12 14.72 -1.25
CA ASN A 123 15.89 14.04 -0.83
C ASN A 123 16.08 12.79 0.05
N VAL A 124 17.28 12.55 0.59
CA VAL A 124 17.46 11.54 1.64
C VAL A 124 17.27 12.22 2.99
N VAL A 125 16.00 12.35 3.39
CA VAL A 125 15.67 12.65 4.79
C VAL A 125 16.03 11.41 5.61
N GLN A 126 17.28 11.34 6.09
CA GLN A 126 17.59 10.45 7.22
C GLN A 126 16.62 10.86 8.32
N GLY A 127 15.71 9.96 8.72
CA GLY A 127 14.58 10.22 9.62
C GLY A 127 14.99 10.80 10.97
N LYS A 128 15.36 12.07 10.98
CA LYS A 128 15.70 12.84 12.17
C LYS A 128 14.39 13.38 12.71
N THR A 129 14.04 12.95 13.91
CA THR A 129 12.88 13.47 14.63
C THR A 129 13.26 14.79 15.28
N LEU A 130 12.57 15.87 14.93
CA LEU A 130 12.68 17.15 15.65
C LEU A 130 11.76 17.10 16.88
N LEU A 131 12.33 17.28 18.06
CA LEU A 131 11.60 17.50 19.30
C LEU A 131 11.61 19.00 19.60
N LEU A 132 10.42 19.59 19.73
CA LEU A 132 10.25 20.97 20.13
C LEU A 132 9.97 20.97 21.63
N SER A 133 10.91 21.49 22.42
CA SER A 133 10.80 21.67 23.88
C SER A 133 10.39 23.08 24.24
#